data_AF-A0A9P5WR35-F1
#
_entry.id   AF-A0A9P5WR35-F1
#
_cell.length_a   1.000
_cell.length_b   1.000
_cell.length_c   1.000
_cell.angle_alpha   90.00
_cell.angle_beta   90.00
_cell.angle_gamma   90.00
#
_symmetry.space_group_name_H-M   'P 1'
#
loop_
_entity.id
_entity.type
_entity.pdbx_description
1 polymer ?
#
loop_
_entity_poly.entity_id
_entity_poly.type
_entity_poly.pdbx_seq_one_letter_code
_entity_poly.pdbx_strand_id
1 'polypeptide(L)'
;MTSSEIHVQEVLNNLVSATNSIKRDGIDNLDESFTAAIATAAQAQAQTQAQTSAQQSQEQHDHHQVNQEELERIAQEHQHQTQTQEQGQDNQAEQSNLSAPANESSVIHVNALDAGNSSTLATVPITTVSPAPPPAKPVTGSEEWHKMRRDNHKEVERRRRENINAGINDLASVIPNPDKNKGAILRQAVKYIHTIQEAHQKALADSEALASVQFERDRALLEKNMAQSQLHTLIAENDQLKRDYEALRKEFEELEESKKRQRTE
;
A
#
# COMPACT_ATOMS: atom_id res chain seq x y z
N MET A 1 12.54 4.07 -22.74
CA MET A 1 11.26 4.18 -23.47
C MET A 1 10.47 2.93 -23.19
N THR A 2 9.27 3.07 -22.65
CA THR A 2 8.38 1.93 -22.38
C THR A 2 7.89 1.35 -23.72
N SER A 3 7.51 0.06 -23.76
CA SER A 3 7.02 -0.58 -25.00
C SER A 3 5.86 0.21 -25.63
N SER A 4 5.03 0.86 -24.80
CA SER A 4 3.94 1.73 -25.20
C SER A 4 4.41 3.02 -25.88
N GLU A 5 5.52 3.63 -25.44
CA GLU A 5 6.08 4.84 -26.09
C GLU A 5 6.60 4.54 -27.49
N ILE A 6 7.20 3.36 -27.71
CA ILE A 6 7.71 2.95 -29.03
C ILE A 6 6.55 2.81 -30.03
N HIS A 7 5.43 2.22 -29.59
CA HIS A 7 4.24 2.02 -30.42
C HIS A 7 3.53 3.34 -30.80
N VAL A 8 3.45 4.30 -29.87
CA VAL A 8 2.87 5.63 -30.16
C VAL A 8 3.72 6.38 -31.18
N GLN A 9 5.05 6.28 -31.07
CA GLN A 9 5.97 6.92 -32.01
C GLN A 9 5.85 6.34 -33.43
N GLU A 10 5.62 5.03 -33.54
CA GLU A 10 5.43 4.32 -34.81
C GLU A 10 4.11 4.71 -35.50
N VAL A 11 3.03 4.82 -34.73
CA VAL A 11 1.73 5.31 -35.22
C VAL A 11 1.82 6.75 -35.72
N LEU A 12 2.51 7.63 -34.99
CA LEU A 12 2.72 9.02 -35.40
C LEU A 12 3.54 9.12 -36.70
N ASN A 13 4.60 8.32 -36.83
CA ASN A 13 5.42 8.29 -38.05
C ASN A 13 4.63 7.79 -39.27
N ASN A 14 3.76 6.79 -39.08
CA ASN A 14 2.90 6.27 -40.15
C ASN A 14 1.84 7.29 -40.58
N LEU A 15 1.26 8.03 -39.62
CA LEU A 15 0.26 9.06 -39.91
C LEU A 15 0.86 10.27 -40.64
N VAL A 16 2.08 10.67 -40.26
CA VAL A 16 2.85 11.72 -40.95
C VAL A 16 3.21 11.30 -42.37
N SER A 17 3.56 10.03 -42.58
CA SER A 17 3.85 9.49 -43.91
C SER A 17 2.60 9.49 -44.81
N ALA A 18 1.44 9.08 -44.27
CA ALA A 18 0.16 9.12 -44.98
C ALA A 18 -0.26 10.55 -45.37
N THR A 19 -0.09 11.53 -44.46
CA THR A 19 -0.42 12.94 -44.74
C THR A 19 0.51 13.58 -45.77
N ASN A 20 1.77 13.15 -45.86
CA ASN A 20 2.70 13.61 -46.90
C ASN A 20 2.37 13.02 -48.28
N SER A 21 1.86 11.79 -48.35
CA SER A 21 1.36 11.19 -49.61
C SER A 21 0.10 11.90 -50.12
N ILE A 22 -0.82 12.28 -49.22
CA ILE A 22 -2.04 13.04 -49.56
C ILE A 22 -1.71 14.39 -50.23
N LYS A 23 -0.60 15.03 -49.86
CA LYS A 23 -0.16 16.31 -50.45
C LYS A 23 0.42 16.19 -51.86
N ARG A 24 0.80 14.98 -52.31
CA ARG A 24 1.49 14.79 -53.60
C ARG A 24 0.60 14.28 -54.72
N ASP A 25 -0.33 13.36 -54.44
CA ASP A 25 -0.99 12.57 -55.50
C ASP A 25 -2.49 12.85 -55.69
N GLY A 26 -3.08 13.75 -54.90
CA GLY A 26 -4.51 14.05 -54.97
C GLY A 26 -5.41 12.93 -54.42
N ILE A 27 -6.69 13.27 -54.23
CA ILE A 27 -7.67 12.54 -53.40
C ILE A 27 -8.12 11.21 -54.04
N ASP A 28 -7.80 10.96 -55.31
CA ASP A 28 -8.41 9.87 -56.09
C ASP A 28 -7.82 8.46 -55.82
N ASN A 29 -6.76 8.36 -55.00
CA ASN A 29 -6.09 7.09 -54.66
C ASN A 29 -6.12 6.76 -53.15
N LEU A 30 -7.07 7.36 -52.42
CA LEU A 30 -7.18 7.32 -50.96
C LEU A 30 -7.67 5.99 -50.36
N ASP A 31 -8.30 5.12 -51.14
CA ASP A 31 -9.14 4.05 -50.58
C ASP A 31 -8.33 2.91 -49.95
N GLU A 32 -7.22 2.50 -50.58
CA GLU A 32 -6.48 1.30 -50.14
C GLU A 32 -5.47 1.60 -49.03
N SER A 33 -4.74 2.73 -49.11
CA SER A 33 -3.73 3.10 -48.12
C SER A 33 -4.32 3.63 -46.81
N PHE A 34 -5.43 4.37 -46.87
CA PHE A 34 -6.07 4.91 -45.67
C PHE A 34 -6.84 3.81 -44.92
N THR A 35 -7.51 2.91 -45.66
CA THR A 35 -8.16 1.73 -45.08
C THR A 35 -7.14 0.79 -44.44
N ALA A 36 -5.97 0.59 -45.07
CA ALA A 36 -4.88 -0.18 -44.44
C ALA A 36 -4.37 0.50 -43.16
N ALA A 37 -4.17 1.82 -43.16
CA ALA A 37 -3.73 2.54 -41.97
C ALA A 37 -4.74 2.49 -40.81
N ILE A 38 -6.05 2.60 -41.11
CA ILE A 38 -7.12 2.44 -40.12
C ILE A 38 -7.17 0.99 -39.60
N ALA A 39 -7.03 0.00 -40.48
CA ALA A 39 -7.00 -1.40 -40.08
C ALA A 39 -5.81 -1.73 -39.16
N THR A 40 -4.62 -1.17 -39.45
CA THR A 40 -3.44 -1.32 -38.59
C THR A 40 -3.63 -0.61 -37.25
N ALA A 41 -4.22 0.59 -37.23
CA ALA A 41 -4.52 1.30 -35.99
C ALA A 41 -5.57 0.57 -35.14
N ALA A 42 -6.58 -0.03 -35.78
CA ALA A 42 -7.60 -0.84 -35.10
C ALA A 42 -6.99 -2.13 -34.51
N GLN A 43 -6.08 -2.80 -35.22
CA GLN A 43 -5.35 -3.96 -34.70
C GLN A 43 -4.44 -3.58 -33.52
N ALA A 44 -3.73 -2.46 -33.60
CA ALA A 44 -2.88 -1.99 -32.49
C ALA A 44 -3.70 -1.64 -31.24
N GLN A 45 -4.88 -1.02 -31.39
CA GLN A 45 -5.80 -0.77 -30.28
C GLN A 45 -6.36 -2.06 -29.68
N ALA A 46 -6.72 -3.06 -30.51
CA ALA A 46 -7.20 -4.35 -30.04
C ALA A 46 -6.14 -5.11 -29.23
N GLN A 47 -4.88 -5.09 -29.67
CA GLN A 47 -3.76 -5.70 -28.94
C GLN A 47 -3.49 -5.00 -27.61
N THR A 48 -3.55 -3.66 -27.58
CA THR A 48 -3.35 -2.87 -26.36
C THR A 48 -4.46 -3.13 -25.33
N GLN A 49 -5.73 -3.20 -25.77
CA GLN A 49 -6.84 -3.54 -24.89
C GLN A 49 -6.73 -4.96 -24.34
N ALA A 50 -6.33 -5.94 -25.16
CA ALA A 50 -6.16 -7.34 -24.73
C ALA A 50 -5.03 -7.51 -23.71
N GLN A 51 -3.92 -6.77 -23.85
CA GLN A 51 -2.83 -6.78 -22.88
C GLN A 51 -3.24 -6.13 -21.55
N THR A 52 -3.95 -4.99 -21.62
CA THR A 52 -4.37 -4.26 -20.41
C THR A 52 -5.42 -5.03 -19.61
N SER A 53 -6.37 -5.71 -20.27
CA SER A 53 -7.37 -6.54 -19.59
C SER A 53 -6.78 -7.82 -19.01
N ALA A 54 -5.79 -8.44 -19.68
CA ALA A 54 -5.07 -9.59 -19.14
C ALA A 54 -4.28 -9.21 -17.87
N GLN A 55 -3.64 -8.04 -17.86
CA GLN A 55 -2.84 -7.58 -16.73
C GLN A 55 -3.71 -7.18 -15.52
N GLN A 56 -4.86 -6.53 -15.74
CA GLN A 56 -5.83 -6.26 -14.68
C GLN A 56 -6.46 -7.53 -14.09
N SER A 57 -6.72 -8.55 -14.92
CA SER A 57 -7.28 -9.83 -14.46
C SER A 57 -6.28 -10.59 -13.59
N GLN A 58 -4.98 -10.48 -13.90
CA GLN A 58 -3.91 -11.12 -13.14
C GLN A 58 -3.65 -10.39 -11.80
N GLU A 59 -3.67 -9.05 -11.78
CA GLU A 59 -3.54 -8.27 -10.54
C GLU A 59 -4.73 -8.49 -9.59
N GLN A 60 -5.96 -8.63 -10.10
CA GLN A 60 -7.12 -8.96 -9.26
C GLN A 60 -7.06 -10.38 -8.70
N HIS A 61 -6.51 -11.34 -9.45
CA HIS A 61 -6.34 -12.71 -8.97
C HIS A 61 -5.28 -12.81 -7.88
N ASP A 62 -4.13 -12.15 -8.07
CA ASP A 62 -3.05 -12.11 -7.09
C ASP A 62 -3.51 -11.45 -5.78
N HIS A 63 -4.28 -10.36 -5.85
CA HIS A 63 -4.79 -9.70 -4.64
C HIS A 63 -5.81 -10.55 -3.87
N HIS A 64 -6.65 -11.32 -4.57
CA HIS A 64 -7.61 -12.20 -3.91
C HIS A 64 -6.93 -13.43 -3.28
N GLN A 65 -5.88 -13.96 -3.92
CA GLN A 65 -5.10 -15.09 -3.41
C GLN A 65 -4.31 -14.70 -2.15
N VAL A 66 -3.66 -13.53 -2.14
CA VAL A 66 -2.93 -13.04 -0.95
C VAL A 66 -3.85 -12.85 0.26
N ASN A 67 -5.04 -12.27 0.06
CA ASN A 67 -6.02 -12.12 1.15
C ASN A 67 -6.53 -13.46 1.69
N GLN A 68 -6.67 -14.48 0.84
CA GLN A 68 -7.15 -15.80 1.25
C GLN A 68 -6.09 -16.55 2.07
N GLU A 69 -4.81 -16.47 1.66
CA GLU A 69 -3.68 -17.04 2.42
C GLU A 69 -3.49 -16.34 3.78
N GLU A 70 -3.69 -15.02 3.85
CA GLU A 70 -3.59 -14.27 5.10
C GLU A 70 -4.71 -14.64 6.08
N LEU A 71 -5.95 -14.82 5.60
CA LEU A 71 -7.05 -15.31 6.42
C LEU A 71 -6.79 -16.73 6.97
N GLU A 72 -6.24 -17.62 6.15
CA GLU A 72 -5.89 -18.97 6.60
C GLU A 72 -4.76 -18.98 7.64
N ARG A 73 -3.76 -18.09 7.51
CA ARG A 73 -2.71 -17.93 8.54
C ARG A 73 -3.28 -17.46 9.88
N ILE A 74 -4.17 -16.45 9.86
CA ILE A 74 -4.81 -15.93 11.08
C ILE A 74 -5.68 -17.03 11.74
N ALA A 75 -6.39 -17.82 10.93
CA ALA A 75 -7.20 -18.93 11.45
C ALA A 75 -6.34 -20.03 12.10
N GLN A 76 -5.18 -20.37 11.52
CA GLN A 76 -4.25 -21.35 12.09
C GLN A 76 -3.59 -20.85 13.38
N GLU A 77 -3.27 -19.55 13.47
CA GLU A 77 -2.70 -18.94 14.67
C GLU A 77 -3.69 -18.98 15.85
N HIS A 78 -4.97 -18.68 15.60
CA HIS A 78 -6.04 -18.80 16.60
C HIS A 78 -6.22 -20.24 17.11
N GLN A 79 -6.03 -21.25 16.25
CA GLN A 79 -6.15 -22.66 16.63
C GLN A 79 -4.98 -23.13 17.52
N HIS A 80 -3.75 -22.65 17.25
CA HIS A 80 -2.60 -22.94 18.11
C HIS A 80 -2.73 -22.29 19.49
N GLN A 81 -3.29 -21.09 19.56
CA GLN A 81 -3.42 -20.35 20.82
C GLN A 81 -4.48 -20.96 21.76
N THR A 82 -5.54 -21.56 21.21
CA THR A 82 -6.56 -22.29 21.99
C THR A 82 -6.05 -23.61 22.56
N GLN A 83 -5.19 -24.34 21.83
CA GLN A 83 -4.62 -25.60 22.33
C GLN A 83 -3.61 -25.41 23.48
N THR A 84 -2.95 -24.26 23.56
CA THR A 84 -2.04 -23.93 24.68
C THR A 84 -2.73 -23.52 25.98
N GLN A 85 -4.02 -23.18 25.97
CA GLN A 85 -4.74 -22.77 27.19
C GLN A 85 -5.45 -23.91 27.93
N GLU A 86 -5.68 -25.07 27.31
CA GLU A 86 -6.41 -26.18 27.95
C GLU A 86 -5.55 -27.14 28.80
N GLN A 87 -4.22 -26.98 28.85
CA GLN A 87 -3.35 -27.79 29.73
C GLN A 87 -3.05 -27.17 31.12
N GLY A 88 -3.70 -26.06 31.48
CA GLY A 88 -3.39 -25.31 32.71
C GLY A 88 -4.44 -25.28 33.82
N GLN A 89 -5.61 -25.93 33.66
CA GLN A 89 -6.70 -25.81 34.63
C GLN A 89 -7.16 -27.17 35.17
N ASP A 90 -6.33 -27.76 36.03
CA ASP A 90 -6.80 -28.75 37.00
C ASP A 90 -5.94 -28.64 38.25
N ASN A 91 -6.30 -27.70 39.14
CA ASN A 91 -6.05 -27.72 40.58
C ASN A 91 -6.38 -26.35 41.19
N GLN A 92 -7.61 -26.20 41.68
CA GLN A 92 -7.97 -25.54 42.95
C GLN A 92 -9.44 -25.15 42.92
N ALA A 93 -10.30 -26.06 43.36
CA ALA A 93 -11.65 -25.74 43.77
C ALA A 93 -11.95 -26.46 45.09
N GLU A 94 -11.45 -25.92 46.19
CA GLU A 94 -11.98 -26.19 47.53
C GLU A 94 -11.48 -25.12 48.52
N GLN A 95 -12.29 -24.08 48.76
CA GLN A 95 -12.68 -23.62 50.12
C GLN A 95 -13.48 -22.30 50.12
N SER A 96 -14.73 -22.43 50.57
CA SER A 96 -15.51 -21.55 51.47
C SER A 96 -15.75 -20.05 51.17
N ASN A 97 -17.02 -19.76 50.79
CA ASN A 97 -18.05 -18.99 51.52
C ASN A 97 -17.80 -17.58 52.14
N LEU A 98 -18.70 -16.66 51.72
CA LEU A 98 -19.44 -15.58 52.45
C LEU A 98 -18.78 -14.23 52.83
N SER A 99 -19.36 -13.17 52.24
CA SER A 99 -19.76 -11.85 52.81
C SER A 99 -19.19 -10.59 52.11
N ALA A 100 -20.10 -9.70 51.69
CA ALA A 100 -19.85 -8.30 51.30
C ALA A 100 -20.03 -7.36 52.53
N PRO A 101 -19.87 -6.01 52.46
CA PRO A 101 -19.43 -5.13 51.37
C PRO A 101 -18.38 -4.03 51.75
N ALA A 102 -17.86 -3.36 50.72
CA ALA A 102 -17.36 -1.97 50.62
C ALA A 102 -16.54 -1.31 51.76
N ASN A 103 -15.27 -0.96 51.50
CA ASN A 103 -14.76 0.41 51.67
C ASN A 103 -13.37 0.63 51.00
N GLU A 104 -13.13 1.86 50.57
CA GLU A 104 -11.94 2.38 49.88
C GLU A 104 -10.65 2.31 50.72
N SER A 105 -9.52 1.99 50.10
CA SER A 105 -8.23 2.73 50.20
C SER A 105 -7.11 1.99 49.47
N SER A 106 -6.61 2.63 48.42
CA SER A 106 -5.47 2.20 47.62
C SER A 106 -4.16 2.40 48.37
N VAL A 107 -3.48 1.31 48.74
CA VAL A 107 -2.04 1.30 49.01
C VAL A 107 -1.45 0.00 48.45
N ILE A 108 -0.95 0.04 47.20
CA ILE A 108 -0.25 -1.11 46.61
C ILE A 108 1.19 -1.11 47.11
N HIS A 109 1.47 -2.08 47.98
CA HIS A 109 2.78 -2.53 48.41
C HIS A 109 3.32 -3.53 47.36
N VAL A 110 4.31 -3.14 46.55
CA VAL A 110 4.99 -4.11 45.65
C VAL A 110 6.15 -4.75 46.39
N ASN A 111 5.95 -6.01 46.80
CA ASN A 111 7.03 -6.90 47.20
C ASN A 111 7.24 -7.96 46.12
N ALA A 112 8.51 -8.31 45.97
CA ALA A 112 9.08 -9.20 44.97
C ALA A 112 8.58 -10.66 45.02
N LEU A 113 8.84 -11.40 43.93
CA LEU A 113 9.54 -12.71 43.79
C LEU A 113 9.23 -13.27 42.37
N ASP A 114 10.20 -13.51 41.48
CA ASP A 114 10.99 -14.76 41.28
C ASP A 114 10.12 -15.92 40.74
N ALA A 115 10.41 -16.77 39.74
CA ALA A 115 11.63 -17.25 39.09
C ALA A 115 11.28 -18.01 37.78
N GLY A 116 12.29 -18.37 36.95
CA GLY A 116 12.22 -19.52 36.00
C GLY A 116 13.04 -19.33 34.70
N ASN A 117 14.38 -19.37 34.69
CA ASN A 117 15.31 -20.52 34.75
C ASN A 117 15.63 -21.19 33.39
N SER A 118 16.91 -21.23 33.02
CA SER A 118 17.53 -22.38 32.32
C SER A 118 19.02 -22.49 32.57
N SER A 119 19.37 -23.72 32.94
CA SER A 119 20.62 -24.25 33.48
C SER A 119 21.72 -24.48 32.44
N THR A 120 22.99 -24.31 32.84
CA THR A 120 24.09 -25.18 32.36
C THR A 120 25.02 -25.55 33.53
N LEU A 121 25.27 -26.86 33.66
CA LEU A 121 26.06 -27.52 34.68
C LEU A 121 27.56 -27.16 34.60
N ALA A 122 28.17 -26.80 35.73
CA ALA A 122 29.59 -27.01 35.98
C ALA A 122 29.82 -27.36 37.46
N THR A 123 30.24 -28.60 37.70
CA THR A 123 30.63 -29.12 39.02
C THR A 123 31.98 -28.53 39.44
N VAL A 124 32.02 -27.82 40.56
CA VAL A 124 33.24 -27.38 41.25
C VAL A 124 33.15 -27.74 42.74
N PRO A 125 34.24 -28.20 43.38
CA PRO A 125 34.20 -28.78 44.71
C PRO A 125 33.97 -27.70 45.78
N ILE A 126 33.09 -28.02 46.73
CA ILE A 126 32.83 -27.23 47.93
C ILE A 126 34.13 -27.07 48.72
N THR A 127 34.67 -25.86 48.73
CA THR A 127 35.54 -25.39 49.82
C THR A 127 34.69 -24.43 50.64
N THR A 128 34.39 -24.84 51.87
CA THR A 128 33.71 -24.02 52.87
C THR A 128 34.59 -22.83 53.25
N VAL A 129 34.33 -21.67 52.64
CA VAL A 129 34.77 -20.37 53.18
C VAL A 129 33.54 -19.50 53.39
N SER A 130 33.38 -19.05 54.64
CA SER A 130 32.34 -18.13 55.10
C SER A 130 32.03 -16.99 54.12
N PRO A 131 30.76 -16.58 53.99
CA PRO A 131 30.43 -15.38 53.23
C PRO A 131 31.02 -14.17 53.95
N ALA A 132 32.04 -13.55 53.36
CA ALA A 132 32.55 -12.27 53.80
C ALA A 132 31.40 -11.25 53.76
N PRO A 133 31.24 -10.40 54.80
CA PRO A 133 30.18 -9.41 54.83
C PRO A 133 30.35 -8.43 53.64
N PRO A 134 29.25 -7.87 53.09
CA PRO A 134 29.33 -6.86 52.05
C PRO A 134 30.23 -5.72 52.53
N PRO A 135 31.10 -5.14 51.67
CA PRO A 135 32.04 -4.11 52.09
C PRO A 135 31.27 -3.01 52.82
N ALA A 136 31.59 -2.84 54.11
CA ALA A 136 30.91 -1.89 54.97
C ALA A 136 31.05 -0.49 54.36
N LYS A 137 29.93 0.24 54.28
CA LYS A 137 29.94 1.62 53.77
C LYS A 137 30.98 2.40 54.59
N PRO A 138 31.95 3.07 53.94
CA PRO A 138 33.04 3.74 54.65
C PRO A 138 32.47 4.75 55.64
N VAL A 139 33.10 4.87 56.82
CA VAL A 139 32.63 5.74 57.91
C VAL A 139 32.48 7.16 57.40
N THR A 140 31.32 7.79 57.64
CA THR A 140 31.04 9.17 57.22
C THR A 140 32.11 10.12 57.78
N GLY A 141 32.78 10.87 56.90
CA GLY A 141 33.89 11.77 57.26
C GLY A 141 35.29 11.13 57.19
N SER A 142 35.40 9.84 56.89
CA SER A 142 36.69 9.20 56.56
C SER A 142 37.19 9.58 55.17
N GLU A 143 38.50 9.48 54.94
CA GLU A 143 39.12 9.73 53.62
C GLU A 143 38.55 8.81 52.53
N GLU A 144 38.24 7.55 52.88
CA GLU A 144 37.61 6.61 51.96
C GLU A 144 36.18 7.02 51.59
N TRP A 145 35.43 7.60 52.53
CA TRP A 145 34.10 8.15 52.26
C TRP A 145 34.17 9.36 51.32
N HIS A 146 35.14 10.25 51.51
CA HIS A 146 35.37 11.38 50.61
C HIS A 146 35.83 10.94 49.22
N LYS A 147 36.69 9.92 49.11
CA LYS A 147 37.10 9.33 47.84
C LYS A 147 35.93 8.66 47.12
N MET A 148 35.17 7.81 47.81
CA MET A 148 33.99 7.12 47.25
C MET A 148 32.96 8.14 46.72
N ARG A 149 32.69 9.22 47.46
CA ARG A 149 31.77 10.27 47.03
C ARG A 149 32.26 11.00 45.77
N ARG A 150 33.56 11.30 45.68
CA ARG A 150 34.16 11.91 44.48
C ARG A 150 34.08 10.97 43.28
N ASP A 151 34.42 9.70 43.47
CA ASP A 151 34.43 8.70 42.39
C ASP A 151 33.00 8.40 41.92
N ASN A 152 32.04 8.31 42.83
CA ASN A 152 30.63 8.17 42.49
C ASN A 152 30.10 9.38 41.70
N HIS A 153 30.44 10.61 42.11
CA HIS A 153 30.07 11.81 41.36
C HIS A 153 30.66 11.83 39.94
N LYS A 154 31.92 11.39 39.78
CA LYS A 154 32.54 11.25 38.44
C LYS A 154 31.83 10.21 37.58
N GLU A 155 31.47 9.08 38.18
CA GLU A 155 30.77 7.99 37.49
C GLU A 155 29.38 8.44 37.00
N VAL A 156 28.64 9.17 37.84
CA VAL A 156 27.35 9.76 37.45
C VAL A 156 27.52 10.70 36.25
N GLU A 157 28.51 11.60 36.29
CA GLU A 157 28.74 12.53 35.20
C GLU A 157 29.27 11.83 33.92
N ARG A 158 30.06 10.77 34.05
CA ARG A 158 30.50 9.93 32.92
C ARG A 158 29.29 9.30 32.22
N ARG A 159 28.39 8.66 32.97
CA ARG A 159 27.16 8.06 32.42
C ARG A 159 26.27 9.10 31.75
N ARG A 160 26.13 10.29 32.36
CA ARG A 160 25.39 11.40 31.75
C ARG A 160 25.98 11.78 30.39
N ARG A 161 27.31 11.90 30.29
CA ARG A 161 27.99 12.23 29.04
C ARG A 161 27.84 11.13 27.99
N GLU A 162 27.91 9.88 28.40
CA GLU A 162 27.70 8.73 27.50
C GLU A 162 26.29 8.71 26.93
N ASN A 163 25.28 8.93 27.76
CA ASN A 163 23.90 9.01 27.32
C ASN A 163 23.68 10.16 26.32
N ILE A 164 24.23 11.35 26.58
CA ILE A 164 24.16 12.48 25.65
C ILE A 164 24.88 12.17 24.34
N ASN A 165 26.06 11.54 24.41
CA ASN A 165 26.81 11.18 23.20
C ASN A 165 26.09 10.12 22.37
N ALA A 166 25.46 9.14 23.02
CA ALA A 166 24.62 8.15 22.36
C ALA A 166 23.47 8.85 21.62
N GLY A 167 22.70 9.71 22.29
CA GLY A 167 21.60 10.43 21.64
C GLY A 167 22.03 11.32 20.47
N ILE A 168 23.22 11.94 20.54
CA ILE A 168 23.75 12.72 19.40
C ILE A 168 24.15 11.82 18.23
N ASN A 169 24.72 10.64 18.51
CA ASN A 169 25.07 9.68 17.47
C ASN A 169 23.83 9.05 16.82
N ASP A 170 22.76 8.82 17.59
CA ASP A 170 21.48 8.33 17.06
C ASP A 170 20.89 9.36 16.10
N LEU A 171 20.90 10.65 16.47
CA LEU A 171 20.50 11.74 15.57
C LEU A 171 21.36 11.76 14.30
N ALA A 172 22.69 11.61 14.42
CA ALA A 172 23.57 11.57 13.26
C ALA A 172 23.22 10.43 12.29
N SER A 173 22.75 9.28 12.80
CA SER A 173 22.42 8.12 11.95
C SER A 173 21.19 8.32 11.05
N VAL A 174 20.23 9.15 11.47
CA VAL A 174 18.96 9.37 10.75
C VAL A 174 18.98 10.59 9.82
N ILE A 175 20.01 11.42 9.93
CA ILE A 175 20.16 12.64 9.14
C ILE A 175 21.02 12.34 7.91
N PRO A 176 20.66 12.85 6.72
CA PRO A 176 21.47 12.67 5.53
C PRO A 176 22.82 13.39 5.68
N ASN A 177 23.91 12.66 5.41
CA ASN A 177 25.29 13.15 5.44
C ASN A 177 25.64 13.87 6.77
N PRO A 178 25.68 13.13 7.90
CA PRO A 178 25.99 13.74 9.19
C PRO A 178 27.44 14.23 9.24
N ASP A 179 27.64 15.40 9.85
CA ASP A 179 28.97 15.91 10.19
C ASP A 179 29.51 15.21 11.46
N LYS A 180 30.81 15.27 11.71
CA LYS A 180 31.45 14.75 12.94
C LYS A 180 31.30 15.73 14.12
N ASN A 181 31.00 17.00 13.86
CA ASN A 181 30.82 18.01 14.91
C ASN A 181 29.41 17.94 15.53
N LYS A 182 29.34 17.73 16.85
CA LYS A 182 28.09 17.69 17.64
C LYS A 182 27.17 18.89 17.36
N GLY A 183 27.73 20.10 17.28
CA GLY A 183 26.94 21.30 17.01
C GLY A 183 26.37 21.36 15.59
N ALA A 184 27.10 20.79 14.62
CA ALA A 184 26.64 20.70 13.23
C ALA A 184 25.55 19.63 13.06
N ILE A 185 25.71 18.46 13.71
CA ILE A 185 24.69 17.40 13.76
C ILE A 185 23.35 17.98 14.24
N LEU A 186 23.35 18.72 15.35
CA LEU A 186 22.12 19.31 15.90
C LEU A 186 21.45 20.31 14.94
N ARG A 187 22.22 21.20 14.31
CA ARG A 187 21.66 22.16 13.34
C ARG A 187 21.12 21.47 12.10
N GLN A 188 21.82 20.46 11.60
CA GLN A 188 21.38 19.69 10.44
C GLN A 188 20.13 18.87 10.76
N ALA A 189 20.01 18.35 11.99
CA ALA A 189 18.81 17.66 12.46
C ALA A 189 17.58 18.56 12.35
N VAL A 190 17.67 19.79 12.86
CA VAL A 190 16.57 20.77 12.81
C VAL A 190 16.19 21.08 11.36
N LYS A 191 17.18 21.35 10.49
CA LYS A 191 16.93 21.61 9.08
C LYS A 191 16.25 20.42 8.39
N TYR A 192 16.71 19.21 8.68
CA TYR A 192 16.17 17.99 8.10
C TYR A 192 14.74 17.73 8.54
N ILE A 193 14.41 17.93 9.82
CA ILE A 193 13.03 17.84 10.34
C ILE A 193 12.10 18.78 9.56
N HIS A 194 12.46 20.05 9.40
CA HIS A 194 11.64 20.99 8.62
C HIS A 194 11.48 20.54 7.16
N THR A 195 12.56 20.08 6.52
CA THR A 195 12.51 19.61 5.14
C THR A 195 11.59 18.41 4.98
N ILE A 196 11.64 17.44 5.91
CA ILE A 196 10.78 16.27 5.89
C ILE A 196 9.33 16.63 6.18
N GLN A 197 9.08 17.59 7.08
CA GLN A 197 7.72 18.09 7.34
C GLN A 197 7.11 18.77 6.10
N GLU A 198 7.87 19.63 5.43
CA GLU A 198 7.46 20.27 4.17
C GLU A 198 7.22 19.24 3.07
N ALA A 199 8.13 18.26 2.92
CA ALA A 199 7.99 17.18 1.95
C ALA A 199 6.77 16.30 2.24
N HIS A 200 6.51 15.99 3.51
CA HIS A 200 5.33 15.22 3.93
C HIS A 200 4.04 15.99 3.66
N GLN A 201 3.99 17.28 3.97
CA GLN A 201 2.83 18.11 3.67
C GLN A 201 2.56 18.20 2.16
N LYS A 202 3.62 18.35 1.36
CA LYS A 202 3.51 18.30 -0.10
C LYS A 202 2.99 16.95 -0.60
N ALA A 203 3.51 15.84 -0.08
CA ALA A 203 3.07 14.51 -0.46
C ALA A 203 1.59 14.26 -0.14
N LEU A 204 1.09 14.77 1.00
CA LEU A 204 -0.33 14.72 1.33
C LEU A 204 -1.19 15.51 0.34
N ALA A 205 -0.78 16.74 0.00
CA ALA A 205 -1.50 17.56 -0.98
C ALA A 205 -1.50 16.92 -2.38
N ASP A 206 -0.36 16.35 -2.81
CA ASP A 206 -0.24 15.64 -4.08
C ASP A 206 -1.15 14.38 -4.09
N SER A 207 -1.25 13.66 -2.97
CA SER A 207 -2.15 12.51 -2.81
C SER A 207 -3.62 12.90 -2.89
N GLU A 208 -4.02 14.01 -2.29
CA GLU A 208 -5.40 14.52 -2.36
C GLU A 208 -5.76 14.97 -3.78
N ALA A 209 -4.84 15.68 -4.44
CA ALA A 209 -5.01 16.07 -5.85
C ALA A 209 -5.18 14.85 -6.76
N LEU A 210 -4.39 13.79 -6.54
CA LEU A 210 -4.50 12.55 -7.29
C LEU A 210 -5.87 11.88 -7.08
N ALA A 211 -6.38 11.86 -5.85
CA ALA A 211 -7.70 11.32 -5.55
C ALA A 211 -8.82 12.08 -6.29
N SER A 212 -8.75 13.41 -6.35
CA SER A 212 -9.69 14.22 -7.13
C SER A 212 -9.66 13.88 -8.62
N VAL A 213 -8.46 13.76 -9.21
CA VAL A 213 -8.29 13.39 -10.63
C VAL A 213 -8.83 11.99 -10.91
N GLN A 214 -8.63 11.03 -9.99
CA GLN A 214 -9.20 9.70 -10.12
C GLN A 214 -10.72 9.71 -10.11
N PHE A 215 -11.33 10.49 -9.20
CA PHE A 215 -12.78 10.64 -9.15
C PHE A 215 -13.34 11.22 -10.46
N GLU A 216 -12.71 12.26 -11.01
CA GLU A 216 -13.10 12.85 -12.29
C GLU A 216 -12.97 11.85 -13.45
N ARG A 217 -11.88 11.07 -13.48
CA ARG A 217 -11.67 10.02 -14.48
C ARG A 217 -12.77 8.96 -14.41
N ASP A 218 -13.10 8.47 -13.21
CA ASP A 218 -14.09 7.42 -13.02
C ASP A 218 -15.49 7.91 -13.41
N ARG A 219 -15.81 9.17 -13.10
CA ARG A 219 -17.02 9.84 -13.59
C ARG A 219 -17.06 9.91 -15.11
N ALA A 220 -15.99 10.34 -15.76
CA ALA A 220 -15.92 10.43 -17.22
C ALA A 220 -16.03 9.05 -17.90
N LEU A 221 -15.48 8.01 -17.27
CA LEU A 221 -15.58 6.64 -17.76
C LEU A 221 -17.02 6.12 -17.68
N LEU A 222 -17.74 6.42 -16.60
CA LEU A 222 -19.15 6.07 -16.47
C LEU A 222 -20.00 6.76 -17.54
N GLU A 223 -19.80 8.05 -17.75
CA GLU A 223 -20.51 8.82 -18.77
C GLU A 223 -20.22 8.28 -20.19
N LYS A 224 -18.97 7.97 -20.49
CA LYS A 224 -18.58 7.31 -21.75
C LYS A 224 -19.32 5.99 -21.93
N ASN A 225 -19.36 5.13 -20.92
CA ASN A 225 -20.03 3.83 -21.01
C ASN A 225 -21.53 3.98 -21.25
N MET A 226 -22.17 4.95 -20.60
CA MET A 226 -23.59 5.27 -20.84
C MET A 226 -23.82 5.76 -22.27
N ALA A 227 -23.00 6.69 -22.76
CA ALA A 227 -23.09 7.18 -24.13
C ALA A 227 -22.85 6.07 -25.17
N GLN A 228 -21.91 5.16 -24.90
CA GLN A 228 -21.67 3.98 -25.75
C GLN A 228 -22.88 3.04 -25.78
N SER A 229 -23.53 2.79 -24.64
CA SER A 229 -24.76 1.99 -24.58
C SER A 229 -25.89 2.65 -25.36
N GLN A 230 -26.09 3.97 -25.21
CA GLN A 230 -27.08 4.73 -25.97
C GLN A 230 -26.82 4.67 -27.47
N LEU A 231 -25.55 4.84 -27.88
CA LEU A 231 -25.15 4.74 -29.28
C LEU A 231 -25.48 3.36 -29.86
N HIS A 232 -25.19 2.28 -29.12
CA HIS A 232 -25.51 0.93 -29.56
C HIS A 232 -27.02 0.74 -29.76
N THR A 233 -27.85 1.25 -28.84
CA THR A 233 -29.32 1.23 -28.98
C THR A 233 -29.77 1.98 -30.22
N LEU A 234 -29.28 3.21 -30.43
CA LEU A 234 -29.64 4.02 -31.60
C LEU A 234 -29.21 3.40 -32.93
N ILE A 235 -28.08 2.70 -32.97
CA ILE A 235 -27.64 1.94 -34.15
C ILE A 235 -28.63 0.82 -34.44
N ALA A 236 -29.01 0.03 -33.42
CA ALA A 236 -29.97 -1.06 -33.59
C ALA A 236 -31.34 -0.55 -34.05
N GLU A 237 -31.83 0.57 -33.50
CA GLU A 237 -33.07 1.21 -33.92
C GLU A 237 -32.99 1.72 -35.37
N ASN A 238 -31.87 2.35 -35.77
CA ASN A 238 -31.67 2.80 -37.14
C ASN A 238 -31.67 1.62 -38.12
N ASP A 239 -31.00 0.52 -37.78
CA ASP A 239 -30.97 -0.67 -38.64
C ASP A 239 -32.35 -1.32 -38.75
N GLN A 240 -33.15 -1.28 -37.69
CA GLN A 240 -34.54 -1.72 -37.74
C GLN A 240 -35.38 -0.83 -38.65
N LEU A 241 -35.30 0.50 -38.49
CA LEU A 241 -36.04 1.46 -39.31
C LEU A 241 -35.67 1.35 -40.80
N LYS A 242 -34.39 1.10 -41.12
CA LYS A 242 -33.97 0.84 -42.51
C LYS A 242 -34.64 -0.40 -43.09
N ARG A 243 -34.67 -1.51 -42.34
CA ARG A 243 -35.36 -2.74 -42.76
C ARG A 243 -36.85 -2.51 -42.98
N ASP A 244 -37.51 -1.83 -42.05
CA ASP A 244 -38.94 -1.53 -42.14
C ASP A 244 -39.25 -0.60 -43.33
N TYR A 245 -38.38 0.40 -43.57
CA TYR A 245 -38.50 1.29 -44.73
C TYR A 245 -38.35 0.53 -46.06
N GLU A 246 -37.37 -0.36 -46.18
CA GLU A 246 -37.17 -1.19 -47.38
C GLU A 246 -38.35 -2.13 -47.63
N ALA A 247 -38.89 -2.75 -46.57
CA ALA A 247 -40.06 -3.60 -46.66
C ALA A 247 -41.28 -2.81 -47.18
N LEU A 248 -41.55 -1.65 -46.57
CA LEU A 248 -42.68 -0.81 -46.96
C LEU A 248 -42.52 -0.24 -48.39
N ARG A 249 -41.28 0.10 -48.78
CA ARG A 249 -40.97 0.52 -50.16
C ARG A 249 -41.29 -0.59 -51.17
N LYS A 250 -40.94 -1.85 -50.84
CA LYS A 250 -41.24 -3.00 -51.69
C LYS A 250 -42.74 -3.26 -51.80
N GLU A 251 -43.48 -3.22 -50.69
CA GLU A 251 -44.94 -3.35 -50.70
C GLU A 251 -45.61 -2.27 -51.56
N PHE A 252 -45.13 -1.02 -51.46
CA PHE A 252 -45.65 0.09 -52.27
C PHE A 252 -45.44 -0.16 -53.77
N GLU A 253 -44.28 -0.68 -54.16
CA GLU A 253 -43.96 -1.02 -55.56
C GLU A 253 -44.84 -2.17 -56.08
N GLU A 254 -45.06 -3.22 -55.28
CA GLU A 254 -45.97 -4.33 -55.60
C GLU A 254 -47.44 -3.90 -55.75
N LEU A 255 -47.90 -2.98 -54.89
CA LEU A 255 -49.23 -2.38 -54.98
C LEU A 255 -49.40 -1.55 -56.26
N GLU A 256 -48.40 -0.74 -56.61
CA GLU A 256 -48.40 0.04 -57.85
C GLU A 256 -48.40 -0.86 -59.09
N GLU A 257 -47.61 -1.94 -59.09
CA GLU A 257 -47.67 -2.94 -60.16
C GLU A 257 -49.05 -3.59 -60.27
N SER A 258 -49.62 -4.01 -59.15
CA SER A 258 -50.95 -4.64 -59.11
C SER A 258 -52.03 -3.71 -59.66
N LYS A 259 -51.96 -2.42 -59.30
CA LYS A 259 -52.88 -1.38 -59.79
C LYS A 259 -52.69 -1.08 -61.28
N LYS A 260 -51.45 -1.12 -61.79
CA LYS A 260 -51.18 -1.01 -63.23
C LYS A 260 -51.77 -2.20 -63.99
N ARG A 261 -51.59 -3.42 -63.50
CA ARG A 261 -52.14 -4.64 -64.11
C ARG A 261 -53.67 -4.60 -64.18
N GLN A 262 -54.35 -4.19 -63.10
CA GLN A 262 -55.82 -4.03 -63.08
C GLN A 262 -56.37 -2.94 -64.01
N ARG A 263 -55.56 -1.98 -64.46
CA ARG A 263 -55.98 -0.93 -65.39
C ARG A 263 -55.85 -1.31 -66.86
N THR A 264 -55.10 -2.37 -67.16
CA THR A 264 -54.82 -2.82 -68.53
C THR A 264 -55.68 -4.00 -68.99
N GLU A 265 -56.44 -4.61 -68.07
CA GLU A 265 -57.53 -5.55 -68.35
C GLU A 265 -58.87 -4.82 -68.48
#